data_AF-A0A0F9EU62-F1
#
_entry.id   AF-A0A0F9EU62-F1
#
_cell.length_a   1.000
_cell.length_b   1.000
_cell.length_c   1.000
_cell.angle_alpha   90.00
_cell.angle_beta   90.00
_cell.angle_gamma   90.00
#
_symmetry.space_group_name_H-M   'P 1'
#
loop_
_entity.id
_entity.type
_entity.pdbx_description
1 polymer ?
#
loop_
_entity_poly.entity_id
_entity_poly.type
_entity_poly.pdbx_seq_one_letter_code
_entity_poly.pdbx_strand_id
1 'polypeptide(L)'
;MVTAFILSQIRRIQNESNDFYFVSNQTYTARELSCKFRVSGKLPEIWNAETGEIYPAPNWKVTQDGRIEVALDMSEAESVFVVFRKNTGKKGNSTPRPVYKEIALLDKAWKVSFDKHYVPKGQITLDKLIPLNKHADFDVRHFSGTATYKTTFQLEKVDESMFIDLGDVQVIAEIKLNGKAFKTLWKPPFRIDISDVVKSGENELEVKVTNLWVNRLIGDEYFPSWKGRN
;
A
#
# COMPACT_ATOMS: atom_id res chain seq x y z
N MET A 1 27.58 -10.16 8.63
CA MET A 1 27.26 -8.74 8.43
C MET A 1 26.76 -8.62 6.99
N VAL A 2 25.52 -8.17 6.80
CA VAL A 2 24.99 -7.84 5.47
C VAL A 2 25.39 -6.40 5.21
N THR A 3 26.00 -6.12 4.07
CA THR A 3 26.35 -4.76 3.68
C THR A 3 25.21 -4.23 2.82
N ALA A 4 24.40 -3.33 3.36
CA ALA A 4 23.48 -2.50 2.60
C ALA A 4 23.99 -1.06 2.68
N PHE A 5 24.26 -0.44 1.54
CA PHE A 5 24.89 0.88 1.48
C PHE A 5 23.94 2.04 1.80
N ILE A 6 22.68 1.78 2.18
CA ILE A 6 21.69 2.84 2.33
C ILE A 6 20.57 2.45 3.33
N LEU A 7 20.52 3.11 4.50
CA LEU A 7 19.43 3.15 5.51
C LEU A 7 18.36 2.03 5.42
N SER A 8 18.76 0.80 5.69
CA SER A 8 17.85 -0.36 5.85
C SER A 8 18.26 -1.10 7.11
N GLN A 9 17.31 -1.46 7.99
CA GLN A 9 17.63 -2.36 9.09
C GLN A 9 17.65 -3.80 8.60
N ILE A 10 18.71 -4.54 8.97
CA ILE A 10 18.85 -5.95 8.62
C ILE A 10 19.07 -6.76 9.89
N ARG A 11 18.08 -7.58 10.25
CA ARG A 11 18.17 -8.49 11.40
C ARG A 11 18.32 -9.93 10.91
N ARG A 12 19.36 -10.63 11.36
CA ARG A 12 19.60 -12.04 11.05
C ARG A 12 19.04 -12.92 12.17
N ILE A 13 18.26 -13.93 11.82
CA ILE A 13 17.90 -15.05 12.69
C ILE A 13 18.44 -16.31 12.02
N GLN A 14 19.11 -17.16 12.77
CA GLN A 14 19.64 -18.45 12.30
C GLN A 14 19.02 -19.58 13.11
N ASN A 15 18.71 -20.67 12.43
CA ASN A 15 18.70 -22.00 13.04
C ASN A 15 19.76 -22.86 12.32
N GLU A 16 19.93 -24.12 12.74
CA GLU A 16 21.06 -24.97 12.30
C GLU A 16 21.15 -25.12 10.77
N SER A 17 20.05 -24.99 10.03
CA SER A 17 20.01 -25.22 8.58
C SER A 17 19.49 -24.04 7.74
N ASN A 18 18.94 -22.98 8.34
CA ASN A 18 18.28 -21.89 7.61
C ASN A 18 18.74 -20.50 8.08
N ASP A 19 18.84 -19.60 7.11
CA ASP A 19 19.14 -18.19 7.36
C ASP A 19 17.91 -17.34 7.05
N PHE A 20 17.55 -16.46 7.98
CA PHE A 20 16.48 -15.49 7.83
C PHE A 20 17.04 -14.10 7.98
N TYR A 21 16.70 -13.20 7.07
CA TYR A 21 17.05 -11.79 7.13
C TYR A 21 15.79 -10.95 7.01
N PHE A 22 15.47 -10.17 8.03
CA PHE A 22 14.46 -9.13 7.91
C PHE A 22 15.09 -7.92 7.25
N VAL A 23 14.49 -7.38 6.18
CA VAL A 23 14.93 -6.17 5.49
C VAL A 23 13.77 -5.19 5.48
N SER A 24 13.99 -3.96 5.96
CA SER A 24 12.98 -2.91 5.95
C SER A 24 13.48 -1.64 5.26
N ASN A 25 12.60 -1.06 4.44
CA ASN A 25 12.74 0.31 3.96
C ASN A 25 12.27 1.24 5.09
N GLN A 26 13.20 2.00 5.67
CA GLN A 26 12.91 2.92 6.78
C GLN A 26 12.50 4.33 6.30
N THR A 27 12.13 4.46 5.03
CA THR A 27 11.74 5.72 4.41
C THR A 27 10.35 5.60 3.78
N TYR A 28 9.67 6.74 3.62
CA TYR A 28 8.42 6.86 2.89
C TYR A 28 8.65 7.19 1.40
N THR A 29 9.66 6.55 0.81
CA THR A 29 9.96 6.62 -0.62
C THR A 29 10.28 5.22 -1.12
N ALA A 30 9.88 4.88 -2.34
CA ALA A 30 10.27 3.60 -2.96
C ALA A 30 11.79 3.56 -3.18
N ARG A 31 12.41 2.39 -2.96
CA ARG A 31 13.87 2.23 -3.00
C ARG A 31 14.26 0.89 -3.61
N GLU A 32 15.25 0.95 -4.47
CA GLU A 32 15.98 -0.22 -4.93
C GLU A 32 17.16 -0.50 -4.00
N LEU A 33 17.23 -1.73 -3.48
CA LEU A 33 18.32 -2.20 -2.65
C LEU A 33 19.01 -3.39 -3.31
N SER A 34 20.33 -3.32 -3.43
CA SER A 34 21.15 -4.51 -3.68
C SER A 34 21.73 -5.01 -2.36
N CYS A 35 21.22 -6.15 -1.87
CA CYS A 35 21.58 -6.72 -0.59
C CYS A 35 22.47 -7.95 -0.76
N LYS A 36 23.66 -7.93 -0.15
CA LYS A 36 24.62 -9.06 -0.19
C LYS A 36 24.57 -9.89 1.09
N PHE A 37 24.07 -11.10 1.00
CA PHE A 37 23.90 -12.03 2.11
C PHE A 37 25.09 -12.98 2.20
N ARG A 38 25.60 -13.19 3.42
CA ARG A 38 26.69 -14.15 3.68
C ARG A 38 26.15 -15.59 3.71
N VAL A 39 25.61 -16.02 2.58
CA VAL A 39 25.02 -17.33 2.31
C VAL A 39 25.49 -17.77 0.92
N SER A 40 25.74 -19.06 0.73
CA SER A 40 26.15 -19.66 -0.54
C SER A 40 25.32 -20.91 -0.82
N GLY A 41 25.18 -21.27 -2.11
CA GLY A 41 24.55 -22.53 -2.54
C GLY A 41 23.06 -22.69 -2.23
N LYS A 42 22.38 -21.63 -1.76
CA LYS A 42 20.96 -21.64 -1.41
C LYS A 42 20.14 -20.74 -2.33
N LEU A 43 18.88 -21.11 -2.54
CA LEU A 43 17.91 -20.29 -3.25
C LEU A 43 17.39 -19.20 -2.29
N PRO A 44 17.54 -17.91 -2.61
CA PRO A 44 16.83 -16.85 -1.89
C PRO A 44 15.32 -16.95 -2.15
N GLU A 45 14.53 -16.94 -1.09
CA GLU A 45 13.08 -16.76 -1.13
C GLU A 45 12.72 -15.41 -0.48
N ILE A 46 11.73 -14.71 -1.05
CA ILE A 46 11.10 -13.54 -0.45
C ILE A 46 9.83 -14.00 0.23
N TRP A 47 9.71 -13.67 1.51
CA TRP A 47 8.50 -13.92 2.30
C TRP A 47 7.91 -12.56 2.67
N ASN A 48 6.70 -12.30 2.19
CA ASN A 48 5.95 -11.09 2.51
C ASN A 48 5.06 -11.36 3.73
N ALA A 49 5.36 -10.71 4.85
CA ALA A 49 4.64 -10.92 6.11
C ALA A 49 3.24 -10.30 6.13
N GLU A 50 2.96 -9.34 5.24
CA GLU A 50 1.65 -8.70 5.10
C GLU A 50 0.69 -9.58 4.28
N THR A 51 1.16 -10.15 3.18
CA THR A 51 0.32 -10.97 2.29
C THR A 51 0.34 -12.46 2.65
N GLY A 52 1.41 -12.92 3.31
CA GLY A 52 1.69 -14.34 3.56
C GLY A 52 2.33 -15.05 2.35
N GLU A 53 2.61 -14.35 1.26
CA GLU A 53 3.17 -14.93 0.05
C GLU A 53 4.64 -15.30 0.23
N ILE A 54 5.02 -16.43 -0.36
CA ILE A 54 6.37 -16.97 -0.35
C ILE A 54 6.75 -17.32 -1.78
N TYR A 55 7.80 -16.70 -2.32
CA TYR A 55 8.24 -16.94 -3.69
C TYR A 55 9.78 -16.84 -3.81
N PRO A 56 10.40 -17.52 -4.79
CA PRO A 56 11.82 -17.34 -5.07
C PRO A 56 12.13 -15.88 -5.43
N ALA A 57 13.26 -15.34 -4.97
CA ALA A 57 13.62 -13.98 -5.33
C ALA A 57 13.74 -13.84 -6.86
N PRO A 58 13.07 -12.85 -7.48
CA PRO A 58 13.01 -12.72 -8.93
C PRO A 58 14.37 -12.32 -9.52
N ASN A 59 15.10 -11.46 -8.81
CA ASN A 59 16.37 -10.89 -9.26
C ASN A 59 17.46 -11.13 -8.22
N TRP A 60 18.36 -12.07 -8.50
CA TRP A 60 19.50 -12.38 -7.63
C TRP A 60 20.66 -13.00 -8.42
N LYS A 61 21.86 -12.95 -7.86
CA LYS A 61 23.05 -13.56 -8.45
C LYS A 61 24.03 -14.03 -7.37
N VAL A 62 24.84 -15.03 -7.73
CA VAL A 62 26.02 -15.40 -6.95
C VAL A 62 27.14 -14.42 -7.27
N THR A 63 27.73 -13.81 -6.26
CA THR A 63 28.86 -12.88 -6.39
C THR A 63 30.16 -13.65 -6.64
N GLN A 64 31.21 -12.94 -7.07
CA GLN A 64 32.53 -13.54 -7.31
C GLN A 64 33.11 -14.22 -6.07
N ASP A 65 32.81 -13.72 -4.87
CA ASP A 65 33.21 -14.32 -3.59
C ASP A 65 32.24 -15.38 -3.06
N GLY A 66 31.31 -15.87 -3.90
CA GLY A 66 30.41 -16.98 -3.62
C GLY A 66 29.19 -16.64 -2.75
N ARG A 67 28.99 -15.37 -2.38
CA ARG A 67 27.79 -14.89 -1.66
C ARG A 67 26.59 -14.75 -2.59
N ILE A 68 25.43 -14.47 -2.01
CA ILE A 68 24.21 -14.19 -2.77
C ILE A 68 23.89 -12.71 -2.67
N GLU A 69 23.75 -12.05 -3.81
CA GLU A 69 23.23 -10.69 -3.94
C GLU A 69 21.78 -10.76 -4.44
N VAL A 70 20.86 -10.13 -3.73
CA VAL A 70 19.44 -10.03 -4.12
C VAL A 70 19.10 -8.57 -4.36
N ALA A 71 18.47 -8.28 -5.50
CA ALA A 71 17.88 -6.98 -5.77
C ALA A 71 16.45 -6.95 -5.24
N LEU A 72 16.20 -6.04 -4.30
CA LEU A 72 14.89 -5.81 -3.68
C LEU A 72 14.36 -4.47 -4.17
N ASP A 73 13.18 -4.51 -4.79
CA ASP A 73 12.41 -3.31 -5.12
C ASP A 73 11.41 -3.10 -3.98
N MET A 74 11.68 -2.13 -3.11
CA MET A 74 10.94 -1.94 -1.87
C MET A 74 10.10 -0.68 -1.95
N SER A 75 8.79 -0.83 -1.75
CA SER A 75 7.84 0.27 -1.61
C SER A 75 8.08 1.05 -0.32
N GLU A 76 7.38 2.17 -0.18
CA GLU A 76 7.40 3.03 1.00
C GLU A 76 7.11 2.24 2.27
N ALA A 77 7.98 2.39 3.28
CA ALA A 77 7.89 1.69 4.56
C ALA A 77 7.74 0.16 4.46
N GLU A 78 8.05 -0.46 3.32
CA GLU A 78 7.90 -1.89 3.11
C GLU A 78 8.93 -2.69 3.93
N SER A 79 8.56 -3.92 4.28
CA SER A 79 9.51 -4.88 4.82
C SER A 79 9.25 -6.28 4.30
N VAL A 80 10.32 -7.04 4.14
CA VAL A 80 10.29 -8.44 3.68
C VAL A 80 11.27 -9.29 4.48
N PHE A 81 11.05 -10.60 4.49
CA PHE A 81 12.09 -11.54 4.88
C PHE A 81 12.76 -12.12 3.65
N VAL A 82 14.09 -12.12 3.63
CA VAL A 82 14.90 -12.88 2.69
C VAL A 82 15.35 -14.15 3.38
N VAL A 83 14.87 -15.30 2.90
CA VAL A 83 15.02 -16.60 3.56
C VAL A 83 15.81 -17.55 2.68
N PHE A 84 16.75 -18.28 3.29
CA PHE A 84 17.61 -19.25 2.62
C PHE A 84 17.48 -20.62 3.29
N ARG A 85 16.57 -21.45 2.77
CA ARG A 85 16.29 -22.80 3.29
C ARG A 85 16.51 -23.93 2.29
N LYS A 86 16.42 -23.65 0.99
CA LYS A 86 16.56 -24.67 -0.07
C LYS A 86 17.91 -24.53 -0.75
N ASN A 87 18.57 -25.64 -1.02
CA ASN A 87 19.78 -25.65 -1.85
C ASN A 87 19.43 -25.39 -3.32
N THR A 88 20.36 -24.81 -4.08
CA THR A 88 20.21 -24.62 -5.52
C THR A 88 21.56 -24.68 -6.23
N GLY A 89 21.57 -25.29 -7.42
CA GLY A 89 22.71 -25.22 -8.35
C GLY A 89 22.71 -23.95 -9.22
N LYS A 90 21.60 -23.20 -9.23
CA LYS A 90 21.50 -21.97 -10.03
C LYS A 90 22.48 -20.91 -9.52
N LYS A 91 23.01 -20.11 -10.44
CA LYS A 91 23.94 -18.99 -10.13
C LYS A 91 23.26 -17.63 -10.12
N GLY A 92 21.96 -17.58 -10.41
CA GLY A 92 21.16 -16.37 -10.38
C GLY A 92 19.82 -16.58 -11.07
N ASN A 93 19.00 -15.54 -11.02
CA ASN A 93 17.79 -15.38 -11.79
C ASN A 93 17.64 -13.89 -12.13
N SER A 94 17.09 -13.59 -13.29
CA SER A 94 16.69 -12.23 -13.62
C SER A 94 15.38 -12.27 -14.39
N THR A 95 14.38 -11.61 -13.84
CA THR A 95 13.10 -11.37 -14.50
C THR A 95 12.95 -9.86 -14.68
N PRO A 96 12.51 -9.40 -15.86
CA PRO A 96 12.17 -8.00 -16.07
C PRO A 96 11.23 -7.50 -14.99
N ARG A 97 11.38 -6.23 -14.60
CA ARG A 97 10.44 -5.60 -13.66
C ARG A 97 9.11 -5.35 -14.36
N PRO A 98 7.99 -5.45 -13.64
CA PRO A 98 6.72 -4.98 -14.15
C PRO A 98 6.83 -3.48 -14.41
N VAL A 99 6.36 -3.04 -15.57
CA VAL A 99 6.23 -1.63 -15.92
C VAL A 99 4.74 -1.29 -15.83
N TYR A 100 4.40 -0.33 -14.98
CA TYR A 100 3.02 0.13 -14.86
C TYR A 100 2.75 1.20 -15.91
N LYS A 101 1.62 1.05 -16.61
CA LYS A 101 1.10 2.04 -17.55
C LYS A 101 -0.26 2.49 -17.05
N GLU A 102 -0.48 3.80 -17.02
CA GLU A 102 -1.81 4.34 -16.78
C GLU A 102 -2.68 4.07 -18.00
N ILE A 103 -3.81 3.40 -17.78
CA ILE A 103 -4.76 3.00 -18.84
C ILE A 103 -6.12 3.69 -18.69
N ALA A 104 -6.42 4.25 -17.51
CA ALA A 104 -7.62 5.01 -17.22
C ALA A 104 -7.40 5.92 -16.01
N LEU A 105 -8.12 7.05 -15.98
CA LEU A 105 -8.17 7.97 -14.84
C LEU A 105 -9.52 7.89 -14.13
N LEU A 106 -9.52 8.05 -12.81
CA LEU A 106 -10.73 8.22 -12.00
C LEU A 106 -11.15 9.70 -12.00
N ASP A 107 -11.56 10.19 -13.16
CA ASP A 107 -11.79 11.62 -13.44
C ASP A 107 -13.24 12.09 -13.20
N LYS A 108 -14.13 11.18 -12.85
CA LYS A 108 -15.54 11.49 -12.53
C LYS A 108 -15.68 12.04 -11.12
N ALA A 109 -16.70 12.88 -10.95
CA ALA A 109 -17.04 13.47 -9.66
C ALA A 109 -17.34 12.39 -8.62
N TRP A 110 -16.81 12.59 -7.42
CA TRP A 110 -16.97 11.69 -6.29
C TRP A 110 -18.13 12.15 -5.42
N LYS A 111 -19.07 11.26 -5.13
CA LYS A 111 -20.04 11.45 -4.04
C LYS A 111 -19.39 11.00 -2.75
N VAL A 112 -19.30 11.89 -1.77
CA VAL A 112 -18.67 11.59 -0.48
C VAL A 112 -19.71 11.71 0.60
N SER A 113 -19.97 10.62 1.31
CA SER A 113 -20.96 10.53 2.38
C SER A 113 -20.28 10.38 3.74
N PHE A 114 -20.91 10.95 4.75
CA PHE A 114 -20.44 11.01 6.14
C PHE A 114 -21.56 10.59 7.09
N ASP A 115 -21.20 10.26 8.32
CA ASP A 115 -22.17 10.19 9.40
C ASP A 115 -22.76 11.59 9.65
N LYS A 116 -24.10 11.68 9.62
CA LYS A 116 -24.85 12.93 9.81
C LYS A 116 -24.67 13.53 11.20
N HIS A 117 -24.24 12.73 12.18
CA HIS A 117 -23.90 13.23 13.51
C HIS A 117 -22.71 14.20 13.47
N TYR A 118 -21.70 13.94 12.62
CA TYR A 118 -20.51 14.78 12.51
C TYR A 118 -20.60 15.81 11.38
N VAL A 119 -21.28 15.47 10.28
CA VAL A 119 -21.50 16.36 9.14
C VAL A 119 -22.99 16.42 8.85
N PRO A 120 -23.75 17.42 9.34
CA PRO A 120 -25.21 17.47 9.23
C PRO A 120 -25.75 17.35 7.80
N LYS A 121 -25.02 17.88 6.80
CA LYS A 121 -25.35 17.73 5.37
C LYS A 121 -25.32 16.27 4.91
N GLY A 122 -24.55 15.41 5.58
CA GLY A 122 -24.42 13.97 5.34
C GLY A 122 -23.68 13.60 4.04
N GLN A 123 -23.57 14.50 3.07
CA GLN A 123 -22.88 14.26 1.81
C GLN A 123 -22.38 15.55 1.15
N ILE A 124 -21.34 15.40 0.32
CA ILE A 124 -20.86 16.41 -0.62
C ILE A 124 -20.57 15.76 -1.98
N THR A 125 -20.32 16.58 -2.99
CA THR A 125 -19.78 16.14 -4.29
C THR A 125 -18.44 16.83 -4.51
N LEU A 126 -17.45 16.06 -4.96
CA LEU A 126 -16.11 16.54 -5.29
C LEU A 126 -15.83 16.25 -6.77
N ASP A 127 -15.84 17.28 -7.62
CA ASP A 127 -15.45 17.14 -9.04
C ASP A 127 -13.97 16.77 -9.18
N LYS A 128 -13.16 17.16 -8.19
CA LYS A 128 -11.76 16.77 -8.04
C LYS A 128 -11.51 16.41 -6.57
N LEU A 129 -10.79 15.31 -6.35
CA LEU A 129 -10.35 14.95 -5.01
C LEU A 129 -9.48 16.06 -4.41
N ILE A 130 -9.80 16.45 -3.18
CA ILE A 130 -9.02 17.34 -2.34
C ILE A 130 -8.91 16.72 -0.94
N PRO A 131 -7.85 17.02 -0.18
CA PRO A 131 -7.82 16.69 1.24
C PRO A 131 -9.02 17.32 1.96
N LEU A 132 -9.80 16.51 2.69
CA LEU A 132 -11.02 16.99 3.36
C LEU A 132 -10.74 18.16 4.32
N ASN A 133 -9.58 18.16 4.98
CA ASN A 133 -9.12 19.24 5.86
C ASN A 133 -8.80 20.56 5.15
N LYS A 134 -8.93 20.62 3.82
CA LYS A 134 -8.87 21.85 3.01
C LYS A 134 -10.22 22.28 2.47
N HIS A 135 -11.28 21.51 2.73
CA HIS A 135 -12.63 21.83 2.28
C HIS A 135 -13.16 23.14 2.91
N ALA A 136 -14.02 23.87 2.20
CA ALA A 136 -14.56 25.15 2.66
C ALA A 136 -15.56 25.00 3.82
N ASP A 137 -16.38 23.95 3.76
CA ASP A 137 -17.34 23.58 4.82
C ASP A 137 -16.61 23.18 6.11
N PHE A 138 -17.00 23.80 7.23
CA PHE A 138 -16.34 23.62 8.52
C PHE A 138 -16.46 22.18 9.06
N ASP A 139 -17.63 21.56 8.92
CA ASP A 139 -17.88 20.21 9.45
C ASP A 139 -17.11 19.16 8.65
N VAL A 140 -17.03 19.34 7.33
CA VAL A 140 -16.19 18.50 6.45
C VAL A 140 -14.71 18.70 6.75
N ARG A 141 -14.27 19.95 6.93
CA ARG A 141 -12.87 20.29 7.22
C ARG A 141 -12.37 19.63 8.50
N HIS A 142 -13.21 19.59 9.52
CA HIS A 142 -12.89 19.03 10.84
C HIS A 142 -13.50 17.63 11.03
N PHE A 143 -13.83 16.93 9.93
CA PHE A 143 -14.38 15.59 10.01
C PHE A 143 -13.33 14.60 10.53
N SER A 144 -13.74 13.79 11.51
CA SER A 144 -13.06 12.57 11.91
C SER A 144 -14.03 11.39 11.90
N GLY A 145 -13.59 10.24 11.39
CA GLY A 145 -14.40 9.04 11.22
C GLY A 145 -14.23 8.45 9.83
N THR A 146 -15.26 7.74 9.36
CA THR A 146 -15.25 7.10 8.04
C THR A 146 -16.04 7.91 7.01
N ALA A 147 -15.35 8.39 5.98
CA ALA A 147 -15.96 9.00 4.80
C ALA A 147 -16.08 7.95 3.69
N THR A 148 -17.28 7.80 3.11
CA THR A 148 -17.54 6.86 2.01
C THR A 148 -17.55 7.60 0.69
N TYR A 149 -16.56 7.33 -0.15
CA TYR A 149 -16.39 7.87 -1.48
C TYR A 149 -16.99 6.90 -2.51
N LYS A 150 -17.78 7.42 -3.45
CA LYS A 150 -18.34 6.65 -4.56
C LYS A 150 -18.15 7.37 -5.88
N THR A 151 -17.72 6.62 -6.90
CA THR A 151 -17.61 7.10 -8.28
C THR A 151 -17.81 5.95 -9.26
N THR A 152 -17.90 6.28 -10.55
CA THR A 152 -17.83 5.31 -11.64
C THR A 152 -16.68 5.66 -12.58
N PHE A 153 -16.16 4.67 -13.29
CA PHE A 153 -15.15 4.88 -14.32
C PHE A 153 -15.35 3.90 -15.48
N GLN A 154 -14.90 4.32 -16.66
CA GLN A 154 -14.90 3.50 -17.86
C GLN A 154 -13.53 2.84 -18.02
N LEU A 155 -13.51 1.56 -18.35
CA LEU A 155 -12.27 0.83 -18.63
C LEU A 155 -12.50 -0.15 -19.77
N GLU A 156 -11.51 -0.32 -20.64
CA GLU A 156 -11.46 -1.49 -21.51
C GLU A 156 -10.58 -2.57 -20.87
N LYS A 157 -11.17 -3.74 -20.63
CA LYS A 157 -10.46 -4.85 -19.99
C LYS A 157 -9.41 -5.41 -20.95
N VAL A 158 -8.19 -5.55 -20.45
CA VAL A 158 -7.08 -6.20 -21.17
C VAL A 158 -6.70 -7.52 -20.52
N ASP A 159 -5.99 -8.38 -21.25
CA ASP A 159 -5.43 -9.64 -20.74
C ASP A 159 -4.06 -9.40 -20.08
N GLU A 160 -4.02 -8.41 -19.18
CA GLU A 160 -2.86 -8.05 -18.36
C GLU A 160 -3.32 -7.75 -16.94
N SER A 161 -2.41 -7.83 -15.96
CA SER A 161 -2.72 -7.47 -14.58
C SER A 161 -3.08 -5.98 -14.50
N MET A 162 -4.27 -5.68 -13.99
CA MET A 162 -4.76 -4.33 -13.81
C MET A 162 -4.87 -3.99 -12.33
N PHE A 163 -4.52 -2.76 -11.99
CA PHE A 163 -4.52 -2.29 -10.61
C PHE A 163 -5.26 -0.96 -10.50
N ILE A 164 -5.99 -0.77 -9.40
CA ILE A 164 -6.38 0.58 -8.96
C ILE A 164 -5.35 1.03 -7.93
N ASP A 165 -4.75 2.19 -8.20
CA ASP A 165 -3.89 2.91 -7.26
C ASP A 165 -4.65 4.12 -6.72
N LEU A 166 -4.86 4.18 -5.41
CA LEU A 166 -5.56 5.29 -4.76
C LEU A 166 -4.66 6.50 -4.50
N GLY A 167 -3.36 6.39 -4.73
CA GLY A 167 -2.39 7.43 -4.40
C GLY A 167 -2.25 7.62 -2.88
N ASP A 168 -2.37 8.87 -2.41
CA ASP A 168 -2.25 9.22 -0.99
C ASP A 168 -3.59 9.06 -0.26
N VAL A 169 -3.63 8.11 0.68
CA VAL A 169 -4.77 7.85 1.56
C VAL A 169 -4.36 8.16 3.00
N GLN A 170 -5.19 8.96 3.68
CA GLN A 170 -4.97 9.33 5.08
C GLN A 170 -6.21 8.94 5.92
N VAL A 171 -6.23 7.80 6.63
CA VAL A 171 -5.10 6.90 6.97
C VAL A 171 -5.27 5.49 6.41
N ILE A 172 -6.48 4.93 6.46
CA ILE A 172 -6.76 3.56 5.99
C ILE A 172 -7.94 3.56 5.03
N ALA A 173 -7.94 2.64 4.06
CA ALA A 173 -9.00 2.49 3.08
C ALA A 173 -9.55 1.07 3.00
N GLU A 174 -10.87 0.95 3.00
CA GLU A 174 -11.59 -0.26 2.56
C GLU A 174 -12.15 -0.01 1.16
N ILE A 175 -11.94 -0.95 0.25
CA ILE A 175 -12.32 -0.79 -1.17
C ILE A 175 -13.33 -1.85 -1.56
N LYS A 176 -14.31 -1.44 -2.35
CA LYS A 176 -15.26 -2.31 -3.00
C LYS A 176 -15.39 -1.90 -4.48
N LEU A 177 -15.14 -2.85 -5.37
CA LEU A 177 -15.30 -2.67 -6.82
C LEU A 177 -16.42 -3.59 -7.31
N ASN A 178 -17.40 -3.05 -8.03
CA ASN A 178 -18.50 -3.82 -8.62
C ASN A 178 -19.18 -4.78 -7.63
N GLY A 179 -19.32 -4.40 -6.37
CA GLY A 179 -19.91 -5.27 -5.35
C GLY A 179 -18.91 -6.12 -4.54
N LYS A 180 -17.69 -6.34 -5.02
CA LYS A 180 -16.67 -7.19 -4.36
C LYS A 180 -15.75 -6.37 -3.48
N ALA A 181 -15.67 -6.73 -2.20
CA ALA A 181 -14.77 -6.12 -1.24
C ALA A 181 -13.34 -6.66 -1.36
N PHE A 182 -12.36 -5.81 -1.08
CA PHE A 182 -10.94 -6.12 -1.04
C PHE A 182 -10.41 -6.08 0.40
N LYS A 183 -9.15 -6.52 0.58
CA LYS A 183 -8.45 -6.35 1.86
C LYS A 183 -8.32 -4.86 2.18
N THR A 184 -8.39 -4.53 3.47
CA THR A 184 -8.16 -3.16 3.97
C THR A 184 -6.72 -2.76 3.72
N LEU A 185 -6.53 -1.57 3.14
CA LEU A 185 -5.23 -0.96 2.93
C LEU A 185 -4.93 -0.02 4.09
N TRP A 186 -3.86 -0.31 4.83
CA TRP A 186 -3.49 0.41 6.05
C TRP A 186 -2.13 1.09 5.97
N LYS A 187 -1.41 0.90 4.86
CA LYS A 187 -0.14 1.55 4.54
C LYS A 187 0.04 1.65 3.02
N PRO A 188 0.93 2.54 2.55
CA PRO A 188 1.33 2.55 1.15
C PRO A 188 2.03 1.24 0.72
N PRO A 189 2.00 0.92 -0.60
CA PRO A 189 1.20 1.58 -1.63
C PRO A 189 -0.29 1.23 -1.48
N PHE A 190 -1.18 2.21 -1.63
CA PHE A 190 -2.63 2.01 -1.52
C PHE A 190 -3.21 1.46 -2.83
N ARG A 191 -2.83 0.22 -3.17
CA ARG A 191 -3.13 -0.41 -4.46
C ARG A 191 -3.83 -1.76 -4.30
N ILE A 192 -4.77 -2.07 -5.20
CA ILE A 192 -5.42 -3.38 -5.31
C ILE A 192 -5.33 -3.93 -6.74
N ASP A 193 -5.13 -5.25 -6.86
CA ASP A 193 -5.28 -5.97 -8.13
C ASP A 193 -6.77 -6.17 -8.42
N ILE A 194 -7.23 -5.67 -9.56
CA ILE A 194 -8.65 -5.70 -9.97
C ILE A 194 -8.92 -6.63 -11.16
N SER A 195 -7.91 -7.38 -11.60
CA SER A 195 -7.93 -8.16 -12.84
C SER A 195 -9.14 -9.09 -12.96
N ASP A 196 -9.51 -9.74 -11.85
CA ASP A 196 -10.63 -10.70 -11.80
C ASP A 196 -12.01 -10.07 -11.62
N VAL A 197 -12.08 -8.76 -11.38
CA VAL A 197 -13.30 -8.08 -10.89
C VAL A 197 -13.77 -6.99 -11.84
N VAL A 198 -12.82 -6.34 -12.51
CA VAL A 198 -13.10 -5.28 -13.46
C VAL A 198 -13.71 -5.84 -14.75
N LYS A 199 -14.56 -5.02 -15.37
CA LYS A 199 -15.30 -5.31 -16.60
C LYS A 199 -14.96 -4.27 -17.66
N SER A 200 -15.07 -4.62 -18.93
CA SER A 200 -15.13 -3.60 -20.00
C SER A 200 -16.40 -2.75 -19.82
N GLY A 201 -16.27 -1.45 -20.05
CA GLY A 201 -17.32 -0.45 -19.83
C GLY A 201 -17.31 0.12 -18.41
N GLU A 202 -18.50 0.39 -17.87
CA GLU A 202 -18.64 1.08 -16.59
C GLU A 202 -18.39 0.17 -15.38
N ASN A 203 -17.62 0.69 -14.43
CA ASN A 203 -17.34 0.03 -13.16
C ASN A 203 -17.68 0.98 -11.99
N GLU A 204 -18.26 0.44 -10.93
CA GLU A 204 -18.59 1.20 -9.70
C GLU A 204 -17.50 0.97 -8.66
N LEU A 205 -16.94 2.07 -8.16
CA LEU A 205 -15.92 2.08 -7.11
C LEU A 205 -16.47 2.74 -5.86
N GLU A 206 -16.41 2.02 -4.74
CA GLU A 206 -16.64 2.55 -3.39
C GLU A 206 -15.34 2.43 -2.58
N VAL A 207 -14.93 3.54 -1.97
CA VAL A 207 -13.76 3.62 -1.09
C VAL A 207 -14.18 4.24 0.23
N LYS A 208 -14.05 3.50 1.33
CA LYS A 208 -14.26 4.03 2.67
C LYS A 208 -12.92 4.41 3.26
N VAL A 209 -12.73 5.69 3.56
CA VAL A 209 -11.51 6.20 4.16
C VAL A 209 -11.77 6.56 5.60
N THR A 210 -10.98 6.01 6.52
CA THR A 210 -11.06 6.30 7.95
C THR A 210 -9.79 7.04 8.40
N ASN A 211 -9.98 8.19 9.06
CA ASN A 211 -8.89 9.02 9.58
C ASN A 211 -8.83 9.00 11.12
N LEU A 212 -7.93 9.82 11.69
CA LEU A 212 -7.77 9.98 13.13
C LEU A 212 -8.72 11.05 13.69
N TRP A 213 -8.96 11.01 15.00
CA TRP A 213 -9.76 11.99 15.75
C TRP A 213 -9.21 13.41 15.80
N VAL A 214 -7.96 13.63 15.38
CA VAL A 214 -7.24 14.91 15.52
C VAL A 214 -7.99 16.08 14.89
N ASN A 215 -8.55 15.91 13.69
CA ASN A 215 -9.27 16.99 13.01
C ASN A 215 -10.51 17.42 13.79
N ARG A 216 -11.28 16.45 14.32
CA ARG A 216 -12.48 16.76 15.10
C ARG A 216 -12.13 17.43 16.42
N LEU A 217 -11.08 16.96 17.10
CA LEU A 217 -10.60 17.61 18.32
C LEU A 217 -10.21 19.06 18.07
N ILE A 218 -9.49 19.35 16.97
CA ILE A 218 -9.18 20.73 16.57
C ILE A 218 -10.45 21.53 16.27
N GLY A 219 -11.45 20.92 15.61
CA GLY A 219 -12.72 21.57 15.32
C GLY A 219 -13.52 21.92 16.59
N ASP A 220 -13.51 21.05 17.59
CA ASP A 220 -14.25 21.25 18.84
C ASP A 220 -13.70 22.45 19.65
N GLU A 221 -12.41 22.79 19.53
CA GLU A 221 -11.80 23.98 20.15
C GLU A 221 -12.37 25.32 19.64
N TYR A 222 -13.05 25.34 18.48
CA TYR A 222 -13.72 26.54 17.98
C TYR A 222 -15.05 26.82 18.69
N PHE A 223 -15.56 25.88 19.48
CA PHE A 223 -16.79 26.04 20.23
C PHE A 223 -16.51 26.45 21.69
N PRO A 224 -17.44 27.17 22.35
CA PRO A 224 -17.31 27.47 23.77
C PRO A 224 -17.12 26.20 24.58
N SER A 225 -16.32 26.29 25.65
CA SER A 225 -16.18 25.20 26.62
C SER A 225 -17.56 24.68 27.04
N TRP A 226 -17.76 23.38 26.93
CA TRP A 226 -19.01 22.75 27.33
C TRP A 226 -19.31 23.06 28.80
N LYS A 227 -20.45 23.70 29.07
CA LYS A 227 -20.83 24.16 30.42
C LYS A 227 -21.65 23.13 31.23
N GLY A 228 -21.72 21.88 30.79
CA GLY A 228 -22.60 20.89 31.43
C GLY A 228 -24.02 20.90 30.87
N ARG A 229 -24.79 19.85 31.20
CA ARG A 229 -26.25 19.97 31.26
C ARG A 229 -26.60 20.50 32.66
N ASN A 230 -27.37 21.58 32.74
CA ASN A 230 -28.07 21.95 33.98
C ASN A 230 -29.09 20.85 34.34
#